data_AF-A0A396H4D8-F1
#
_entry.id   AF-A0A396H4D8-F1
#
_cell.length_a   1.000
_cell.length_b   1.000
_cell.length_c   1.000
_cell.angle_alpha   90.00
_cell.angle_beta   90.00
_cell.angle_gamma   90.00
#
_symmetry.space_group_name_H-M   'P 1'
#
loop_
_entity.id
_entity.type
_entity.pdbx_description
1 polymer ?
#
loop_
_entity_poly.entity_id
_entity_poly.type
_entity_poly.pdbx_seq_one_letter_code
_entity_poly.pdbx_strand_id
1 'polypeptide(L)'
;MVNPGLVSGNKPVNSVKISFRLPYLTQWGQSLLVCGSVPVLGSWNVKKGVLLSPFHEGSELIWSGSITVPKGFQCEYTYYVVDDKKNIVRWEMGKKHELALPDGVQSGQEIEFRDLWQTGSDALPFRSAFRDVIFRKSWDSSVKTTTGANHINLEPEAESILIQFKVFCPNIEKDTSIYVIGSNTKLGQWKVENGLKLSYVGEFVWLAECVIQRSDFPIRYPF
;
A
#
# COMPACT_ATOMS: atom_id res chain seq x y z
N MET A 1 32.61 18.54 -38.28
CA MET A 1 31.44 19.24 -37.69
C MET A 1 30.21 18.44 -38.08
N VAL A 2 29.43 17.76 -37.24
CA VAL A 2 29.26 17.71 -35.78
C VAL A 2 28.65 16.33 -35.48
N ASN A 3 29.06 15.64 -34.41
CA ASN A 3 28.43 14.40 -33.93
C ASN A 3 27.11 14.74 -33.21
N PRO A 4 25.99 14.03 -33.44
CA PRO A 4 24.82 14.15 -32.59
C PRO A 4 25.08 13.38 -31.29
N GLY A 5 25.27 14.12 -30.20
CA GLY A 5 25.45 13.56 -28.86
C GLY A 5 24.19 12.81 -28.42
N LEU A 6 24.34 11.51 -28.23
CA LEU A 6 23.39 10.67 -27.52
C LEU A 6 23.39 11.12 -26.05
N VAL A 7 22.33 11.79 -25.60
CA VAL A 7 22.08 11.98 -24.17
C VAL A 7 21.61 10.64 -23.62
N SER A 8 22.57 9.80 -23.25
CA SER A 8 22.32 8.62 -22.42
C SER A 8 21.98 9.13 -21.02
N GLY A 9 20.68 9.20 -20.71
CA GLY A 9 20.21 9.48 -19.37
C GLY A 9 20.77 8.41 -18.41
N ASN A 10 21.64 8.83 -17.50
CA ASN A 10 22.13 8.00 -16.41
C ASN A 10 20.94 7.37 -15.69
N LYS A 11 20.72 6.07 -15.85
CA LYS A 11 19.88 5.31 -14.93
C LYS A 11 20.51 5.48 -13.54
N PRO A 12 19.77 5.96 -12.53
CA PRO A 12 20.30 6.06 -11.19
C PRO A 12 20.70 4.67 -10.70
N VAL A 13 22.01 4.47 -10.60
CA VAL A 13 22.64 3.33 -9.93
C VAL A 13 22.15 3.40 -8.48
N ASN A 14 21.31 2.46 -8.04
CA ASN A 14 20.56 2.46 -6.77
C ASN A 14 19.17 3.11 -6.80
N SER A 15 18.30 2.59 -7.66
CA SER A 15 16.89 2.97 -7.70
C SER A 15 15.96 1.77 -7.53
N VAL A 16 14.79 2.05 -6.94
CA VAL A 16 13.71 1.09 -6.70
C VAL A 16 12.47 1.62 -7.43
N LYS A 17 11.75 0.73 -8.12
CA LYS A 17 10.47 1.08 -8.73
C LYS A 17 9.36 0.89 -7.69
N ILE A 18 8.54 1.92 -7.50
CA ILE A 18 7.33 1.86 -6.69
C ILE A 18 6.15 1.93 -7.65
N SER A 19 5.21 1.00 -7.51
CA SER A 19 3.95 0.99 -8.26
C SER A 19 2.79 1.12 -7.29
N PHE A 20 1.86 2.02 -7.60
CA PHE A 20 0.59 2.17 -6.91
C PHE A 20 -0.48 1.43 -7.70
N ARG A 21 -1.35 0.69 -7.02
CA ARG A 21 -2.46 -0.05 -7.64
C ARG A 21 -3.68 0.03 -6.74
N LEU A 22 -4.81 0.49 -7.28
CA LEU A 22 -6.05 0.62 -6.52
C LEU A 22 -7.27 0.34 -7.40
N PRO A 23 -8.23 -0.50 -6.95
CA PRO A 23 -9.53 -0.64 -7.60
C PRO A 23 -10.41 0.57 -7.30
N TYR A 24 -10.90 1.25 -8.34
CA TYR A 24 -11.79 2.40 -8.17
C TYR A 24 -12.56 2.72 -9.45
N LEU A 25 -13.89 2.85 -9.33
CA LEU A 25 -14.76 3.19 -10.44
C LEU A 25 -14.86 4.72 -10.59
N THR A 26 -14.36 5.24 -11.71
CA THR A 26 -14.48 6.67 -12.07
C THR A 26 -15.66 6.90 -13.02
N GLN A 27 -16.07 8.16 -13.12
CA GLN A 27 -17.00 8.62 -14.16
C GLN A 27 -16.24 9.13 -15.40
N TRP A 28 -16.95 9.33 -16.50
CA TRP A 28 -16.37 9.92 -17.70
C TRP A 28 -15.79 11.32 -17.41
N GLY A 29 -14.61 11.62 -17.95
CA GLY A 29 -13.87 12.86 -17.67
C GLY A 29 -13.21 12.93 -16.28
N GLN A 30 -13.23 11.83 -15.51
CA GLN A 30 -12.50 11.71 -14.26
C GLN A 30 -11.29 10.80 -14.41
N SER A 31 -10.20 11.17 -13.74
CA SER A 31 -8.99 10.37 -13.61
C SER A 31 -8.56 10.26 -12.15
N LEU A 32 -7.80 9.22 -11.82
CA LEU A 32 -7.14 9.12 -10.52
C LEU A 32 -5.70 9.62 -10.58
N LEU A 33 -5.28 10.22 -9.47
CA LEU A 33 -3.95 10.77 -9.30
C LEU A 33 -3.48 10.50 -7.87
N VAL A 34 -2.20 10.17 -7.73
CA VAL A 34 -1.53 10.09 -6.42
C VAL A 34 -0.68 11.33 -6.19
N CYS A 35 -0.84 11.95 -5.03
CA CYS A 35 -0.06 13.11 -4.62
C CYS A 35 0.45 12.93 -3.19
N GLY A 36 1.66 13.41 -2.91
CA GLY A 36 2.34 13.13 -1.66
C GLY A 36 3.30 14.22 -1.24
N SER A 37 3.96 14.00 -0.10
CA SER A 37 4.80 14.99 0.58
C SER A 37 6.08 15.36 -0.18
N VAL A 38 6.54 14.48 -1.07
CA VAL A 38 7.82 14.62 -1.76
C VAL A 38 7.67 15.17 -3.19
N PRO A 39 8.74 15.76 -3.78
CA PRO A 39 8.67 16.37 -5.11
C PRO A 39 8.25 15.42 -6.23
N VAL A 40 8.69 14.15 -6.20
CA VAL A 40 8.31 13.14 -7.20
C VAL A 40 6.82 12.79 -7.16
N LEU A 41 6.15 13.09 -6.04
CA LEU A 41 4.69 12.98 -5.89
C LEU A 41 4.01 14.36 -5.82
N GLY A 42 4.69 15.42 -6.24
CA GLY A 42 4.12 16.76 -6.39
C GLY A 42 4.15 17.66 -5.15
N SER A 43 4.68 17.21 -4.00
CA SER A 43 4.76 18.00 -2.75
C SER A 43 3.40 18.62 -2.36
N TRP A 44 2.36 17.79 -2.30
CA TRP A 44 0.96 18.18 -2.05
C TRP A 44 0.33 19.14 -3.07
N ASN A 45 1.02 19.43 -4.17
CA ASN A 45 0.43 20.11 -5.31
C ASN A 45 -0.17 19.09 -6.26
N VAL A 46 -1.50 18.89 -6.18
CA VAL A 46 -2.24 17.92 -7.00
C VAL A 46 -1.99 18.08 -8.50
N LYS A 47 -1.78 19.30 -9.01
CA LYS A 47 -1.50 19.50 -10.44
C LYS A 47 -0.17 18.86 -10.87
N LYS A 48 0.76 18.67 -9.93
CA LYS A 48 2.06 18.01 -10.09
C LYS A 48 2.08 16.55 -9.63
N GLY A 49 0.96 16.02 -9.13
CA GLY A 49 0.88 14.62 -8.75
C GLY A 49 0.96 13.67 -9.95
N VAL A 50 1.17 12.40 -9.65
CA VAL A 50 1.34 11.33 -10.64
C VAL A 50 -0.04 10.84 -11.06
N LEU A 51 -0.38 11.05 -12.34
CA LEU A 51 -1.62 10.56 -12.92
C LEU A 51 -1.54 9.04 -13.05
N LEU A 52 -2.59 8.34 -12.64
CA LEU A 52 -2.70 6.90 -12.78
C LEU A 52 -3.36 6.56 -14.12
N SER A 53 -3.07 5.38 -14.65
CA SER A 53 -3.67 4.84 -15.87
C SER A 53 -4.68 3.75 -15.52
N PRO A 54 -5.90 3.78 -16.08
CA PRO A 54 -6.90 2.76 -15.86
C PRO A 54 -6.66 1.53 -16.74
N PHE A 55 -6.97 0.35 -16.21
CA PHE A 55 -7.15 -0.89 -16.97
C PHE A 55 -8.18 -1.79 -16.29
N HIS A 56 -8.76 -2.71 -17.04
CA HIS A 56 -9.72 -3.68 -16.50
C HIS A 56 -9.03 -4.98 -16.09
N GLU A 57 -9.37 -5.48 -14.90
CA GLU A 57 -9.02 -6.82 -14.44
C GLU A 57 -10.33 -7.54 -14.08
N GLY A 58 -10.80 -8.41 -14.98
CA GLY A 58 -12.15 -8.99 -14.89
C GLY A 58 -13.23 -7.90 -14.97
N SER A 59 -14.10 -7.82 -13.96
CA SER A 59 -15.14 -6.78 -13.86
C SER A 59 -14.70 -5.52 -13.12
N GLU A 60 -13.47 -5.48 -12.60
CA GLU A 60 -12.96 -4.37 -11.81
C GLU A 60 -12.22 -3.36 -12.68
N LEU A 61 -12.37 -2.06 -12.35
CA LEU A 61 -11.56 -0.98 -12.91
C LEU A 61 -10.40 -0.69 -11.97
N ILE A 62 -9.19 -1.02 -12.42
CA ILE A 62 -7.95 -0.83 -11.66
C ILE A 62 -7.22 0.38 -12.19
N TRP A 63 -6.68 1.19 -11.27
CA TRP A 63 -5.80 2.30 -11.60
C TRP A 63 -4.38 1.99 -11.14
N SER A 64 -3.41 2.23 -12.02
CA SER A 64 -2.00 2.00 -11.71
C SER A 64 -1.08 3.10 -12.23
N GLY A 65 0.00 3.34 -11.51
CA GLY A 65 1.06 4.27 -11.89
C GLY A 65 2.31 4.00 -11.07
N SER A 66 3.47 4.36 -11.60
CA SER A 66 4.74 4.05 -10.94
C SER A 66 5.69 5.24 -10.91
N ILE A 67 6.55 5.25 -9.90
CA ILE A 67 7.67 6.17 -9.75
C ILE A 67 8.96 5.40 -9.50
N THR A 68 10.09 6.04 -9.77
CA THR A 68 11.40 5.50 -9.44
C THR A 68 12.03 6.37 -8.37
N VAL A 69 12.46 5.75 -7.28
CA VAL A 69 12.96 6.44 -6.09
C VAL A 69 14.30 5.86 -5.63
N PRO A 70 15.11 6.61 -4.85
CA PRO A 70 16.31 6.05 -4.22
C PRO A 70 15.95 5.03 -3.13
N LYS A 71 16.93 4.22 -2.73
CA LYS A 71 16.83 3.38 -1.52
C LYS A 71 16.59 4.26 -0.28
N GLY A 72 15.90 3.71 0.73
CA GLY A 72 15.57 4.44 1.96
C GLY A 72 14.52 5.55 1.77
N PHE A 73 13.85 5.59 0.62
CA PHE A 73 12.80 6.56 0.36
C PHE A 73 11.62 6.36 1.31
N GLN A 74 11.12 7.49 1.85
CA GLN A 74 9.96 7.55 2.72
C GLN A 74 9.10 8.76 2.33
N CYS A 75 7.78 8.61 2.35
CA CYS A 75 6.85 9.71 2.13
C CYS A 75 5.44 9.41 2.66
N GLU A 76 4.62 10.45 2.69
CA GLU A 76 3.17 10.31 2.82
C GLU A 76 2.51 10.57 1.46
N TYR A 77 1.40 9.91 1.17
CA TYR A 77 0.62 10.14 -0.04
C TYR A 77 -0.89 9.93 0.15
N THR A 78 -1.67 10.39 -0.83
CA THR A 78 -3.14 10.30 -0.87
C THR A 78 -3.61 10.25 -2.32
N TYR A 79 -4.73 9.56 -2.55
CA TYR A 79 -5.37 9.51 -3.86
C TYR A 79 -6.41 10.63 -4.04
N TYR A 80 -6.48 11.15 -5.27
CA TYR A 80 -7.38 12.21 -5.70
C TYR A 80 -8.10 11.78 -6.96
N VAL A 81 -9.40 12.01 -7.02
CA VAL A 81 -10.16 12.03 -8.26
C VAL A 81 -10.10 13.44 -8.82
N VAL A 82 -9.68 13.57 -10.07
CA VAL A 82 -9.53 14.86 -10.75
C VAL A 82 -10.25 14.89 -12.08
N ASP A 83 -10.59 16.08 -12.56
CA ASP A 83 -11.04 16.29 -13.93
C ASP A 83 -9.86 16.34 -14.93
N ASP A 84 -10.17 16.49 -16.22
CA ASP A 84 -9.17 16.61 -17.29
C ASP A 84 -8.17 17.79 -17.11
N LYS A 85 -8.55 18.81 -16.34
CA LYS A 85 -7.71 19.98 -16.01
C LYS A 85 -6.96 19.81 -14.68
N LYS A 86 -7.00 18.62 -14.08
CA LYS A 86 -6.47 18.29 -12.76
C LYS A 86 -7.07 19.13 -11.62
N ASN A 87 -8.31 19.59 -11.75
CA ASN A 87 -9.04 20.14 -10.62
C ASN A 87 -9.54 18.99 -9.75
N ILE A 88 -9.47 19.17 -8.43
CA ILE A 88 -9.87 18.15 -7.47
C ILE A 88 -11.39 18.02 -7.49
N VAL A 89 -11.88 16.83 -7.83
CA VAL A 89 -13.30 16.44 -7.72
C VAL A 89 -13.54 15.78 -6.37
N ARG A 90 -12.60 14.95 -5.91
CA ARG A 90 -12.67 14.23 -4.64
C ARG A 90 -11.27 13.86 -4.16
N TRP A 91 -11.12 13.66 -2.85
CA TRP A 91 -9.92 13.09 -2.24
C TRP A 91 -10.32 12.07 -1.16
N GLU A 92 -9.40 11.18 -0.80
CA GLU A 92 -9.61 10.20 0.27
C GLU A 92 -9.79 10.87 1.63
N MET A 93 -10.64 10.31 2.48
CA MET A 93 -11.04 10.97 3.72
C MET A 93 -10.37 10.43 4.99
N GLY A 94 -9.50 9.42 4.90
CA GLY A 94 -8.81 8.83 6.06
C GLY A 94 -7.39 9.36 6.31
N LYS A 95 -6.60 8.58 7.05
CA LYS A 95 -5.18 8.91 7.31
C LYS A 95 -4.40 8.74 6.02
N LYS A 96 -3.56 9.73 5.69
CA LYS A 96 -2.61 9.65 4.58
C LYS A 96 -1.84 8.33 4.63
N HIS A 97 -1.67 7.72 3.47
CA HIS A 97 -0.90 6.50 3.35
C HIS A 97 0.58 6.82 3.64
N GLU A 98 1.19 6.01 4.49
CA GLU A 98 2.62 6.10 4.80
C GLU A 98 3.37 5.07 3.95
N LEU A 99 4.39 5.56 3.25
CA LEU A 99 5.28 4.75 2.45
C LEU A 99 6.67 4.81 3.05
N ALA A 100 7.21 3.66 3.43
CA ALA A 100 8.62 3.50 3.75
C ALA A 100 9.15 2.25 3.03
N LEU A 101 10.24 2.41 2.29
CA LEU A 101 10.90 1.25 1.70
C LEU A 101 11.50 0.38 2.81
N PRO A 102 11.27 -0.95 2.79
CA PRO A 102 11.92 -1.86 3.73
C PRO A 102 13.45 -1.81 3.63
N ASP A 103 14.10 -2.04 4.77
CA ASP A 103 15.55 -2.25 4.80
C ASP A 103 15.90 -3.51 4.01
N GLY A 104 16.95 -3.45 3.18
CA GLY A 104 17.41 -4.58 2.37
C GLY A 104 16.88 -4.62 0.93
N VAL A 105 16.00 -3.69 0.53
CA VAL A 105 15.59 -3.57 -0.88
C VAL A 105 16.79 -3.26 -1.78
N GLN A 106 16.90 -4.05 -2.85
CA GLN A 106 17.99 -3.97 -3.82
C GLN A 106 17.65 -3.08 -5.01
N SER A 107 18.70 -2.56 -5.66
CA SER A 107 18.51 -1.74 -6.86
C SER A 107 17.87 -2.58 -7.96
N GLY A 108 16.89 -2.01 -8.65
CA GLY A 108 16.15 -2.68 -9.72
C GLY A 108 14.98 -3.54 -9.25
N GLN A 109 14.75 -3.67 -7.93
CA GLN A 109 13.52 -4.29 -7.42
C GLN A 109 12.31 -3.37 -7.58
N GLU A 110 11.13 -3.99 -7.62
CA GLU A 110 9.84 -3.33 -7.67
C GLU A 110 9.04 -3.64 -6.40
N ILE A 111 8.41 -2.61 -5.84
CA ILE A 111 7.45 -2.73 -4.75
C ILE A 111 6.12 -2.20 -5.23
N GLU A 112 5.08 -3.01 -5.10
CA GLU A 112 3.71 -2.64 -5.48
C GLU A 112 2.86 -2.44 -4.22
N PHE A 113 2.26 -1.25 -4.10
CA PHE A 113 1.28 -0.92 -3.09
C PHE A 113 -0.11 -1.18 -3.65
N ARG A 114 -0.85 -2.07 -3.01
CA ARG A 114 -2.24 -2.43 -3.35
C ARG A 114 -3.17 -1.84 -2.32
N ASP A 115 -3.69 -0.66 -2.62
CA ASP A 115 -4.49 0.13 -1.69
C ASP A 115 -5.98 0.05 -2.02
N LEU A 116 -6.79 0.38 -1.02
CA LEU A 116 -8.23 0.59 -1.16
C LEU A 116 -8.55 2.05 -0.87
N TRP A 117 -9.53 2.60 -1.59
CA TRP A 117 -9.95 3.99 -1.44
C TRP A 117 -10.50 4.22 -0.04
N GLN A 118 -9.88 5.15 0.71
CA GLN A 118 -10.37 5.50 2.04
C GLN A 118 -11.55 6.48 1.99
N THR A 119 -12.64 6.06 2.60
CA THR A 119 -13.89 6.81 2.74
C THR A 119 -13.94 7.56 4.08
N GLY A 120 -15.03 8.30 4.31
CA GLY A 120 -15.22 9.03 5.57
C GLY A 120 -15.29 8.13 6.80
N SER A 121 -15.78 6.90 6.67
CA SER A 121 -15.82 5.95 7.78
C SER A 121 -14.43 5.53 8.24
N ASP A 122 -13.46 5.46 7.33
CA ASP A 122 -12.07 5.11 7.64
C ASP A 122 -11.36 6.20 8.45
N ALA A 123 -11.89 7.42 8.43
CA ALA A 123 -11.39 8.54 9.22
C ALA A 123 -11.91 8.55 10.66
N LEU A 124 -13.10 7.97 10.89
CA LEU A 124 -13.80 8.06 12.18
C LEU A 124 -12.97 7.53 13.34
N PRO A 125 -12.28 6.37 13.24
CA PRO A 125 -11.55 5.79 14.36
C PRO A 125 -10.39 6.66 14.84
N PHE A 126 -9.90 7.58 14.01
CA PHE A 126 -8.84 8.53 14.38
C PHE A 126 -9.36 9.81 15.03
N ARG A 127 -10.67 10.03 15.07
CA ARG A 127 -11.27 11.17 15.80
C ARG A 127 -11.23 10.89 17.29
N SER A 128 -11.01 11.93 18.11
CA SER A 128 -10.89 11.79 19.57
C SER A 128 -12.10 11.11 20.21
N ALA A 129 -13.32 11.40 19.75
CA ALA A 129 -14.52 10.74 20.24
C ALA A 129 -14.50 9.21 20.03
N PHE A 130 -13.90 8.73 18.95
CA PHE A 130 -13.78 7.30 18.70
C PHE A 130 -12.53 6.74 19.39
N ARG A 131 -11.35 7.30 19.11
CA ARG A 131 -10.07 6.84 19.64
C ARG A 131 -10.01 6.87 21.16
N ASP A 132 -10.38 8.00 21.76
CA ASP A 132 -10.14 8.27 23.18
C ASP A 132 -11.33 7.90 24.07
N VAL A 133 -12.49 7.58 23.48
CA VAL A 133 -13.71 7.22 24.23
C VAL A 133 -14.24 5.85 23.82
N ILE A 134 -14.64 5.65 22.56
CA ILE A 134 -15.29 4.41 22.10
C ILE A 134 -14.30 3.23 22.10
N PHE A 135 -13.10 3.44 21.55
CA PHE A 135 -12.06 2.41 21.37
C PHE A 135 -10.99 2.42 22.47
N ARG A 136 -11.16 3.20 23.53
CA ARG A 136 -10.18 3.32 24.62
C ARG A 136 -9.92 1.98 25.33
N LYS A 137 -10.99 1.20 25.57
CA LYS A 137 -10.91 -0.05 26.37
C LYS A 137 -10.40 -1.25 25.59
N SER A 138 -10.53 -1.25 24.27
CA SER A 138 -9.97 -2.30 23.39
C SER A 138 -8.44 -2.26 23.33
N TRP A 139 -7.82 -1.19 23.87
CA TRP A 139 -6.39 -0.93 23.73
C TRP A 139 -5.63 -0.67 25.04
N ASP A 140 -6.32 -0.72 26.19
CA ASP A 140 -5.70 -0.55 27.49
C ASP A 140 -4.99 -1.86 27.92
N SER A 141 -3.67 -1.76 28.13
CA SER A 141 -2.74 -2.71 28.77
C SER A 141 -1.77 -3.46 27.85
N SER A 142 -0.50 -3.06 27.94
CA SER A 142 0.64 -3.99 28.06
C SER A 142 1.00 -4.91 26.90
N VAL A 143 0.42 -4.74 25.70
CA VAL A 143 1.06 -5.30 24.50
C VAL A 143 2.26 -4.42 24.21
N LYS A 144 3.40 -4.75 24.84
CA LYS A 144 4.71 -4.34 24.36
C LYS A 144 4.65 -4.49 22.86
N THR A 145 4.92 -3.40 22.14
CA THR A 145 5.27 -3.43 20.73
C THR A 145 6.17 -4.65 20.59
N THR A 146 5.64 -5.73 20.04
CA THR A 146 6.53 -6.81 19.68
C THR A 146 7.18 -6.19 18.48
N THR A 147 8.31 -5.53 18.70
CA THR A 147 9.34 -5.26 17.72
C THR A 147 9.91 -6.63 17.29
N GLY A 148 9.02 -7.56 16.95
CA GLY A 148 9.21 -8.55 15.93
C GLY A 148 8.59 -7.93 14.70
N ALA A 149 9.21 -6.84 14.23
CA ALA A 149 9.53 -6.86 12.82
C ALA A 149 10.34 -8.15 12.67
N ASN A 150 9.64 -9.25 12.38
CA ASN A 150 10.23 -10.34 11.66
C ASN A 150 10.56 -9.67 10.32
N HIS A 151 11.65 -8.90 10.28
CA HIS A 151 12.36 -8.65 9.06
C HIS A 151 12.72 -10.07 8.64
N ILE A 152 11.85 -10.66 7.81
CA ILE A 152 12.25 -11.80 7.01
C ILE A 152 13.50 -11.25 6.33
N ASN A 153 14.67 -11.79 6.69
CA ASN A 153 15.92 -11.44 6.06
C ASN A 153 15.66 -11.50 4.56
N LEU A 154 15.67 -10.33 3.93
CA LEU A 154 15.30 -10.13 2.53
C LEU A 154 16.43 -10.69 1.66
N GLU A 155 16.56 -12.01 1.66
CA GLU A 155 17.08 -12.77 0.54
C GLU A 155 15.90 -13.53 -0.06
N PRO A 156 14.95 -12.83 -0.72
CA PRO A 156 14.02 -13.54 -1.57
C PRO A 156 14.87 -14.29 -2.60
N GLU A 157 14.76 -15.61 -2.61
CA GLU A 157 15.20 -16.45 -3.72
C GLU A 157 14.69 -15.79 -5.01
N ALA A 158 15.48 -15.85 -6.10
CA ALA A 158 15.26 -15.05 -7.31
C ALA A 158 13.85 -15.14 -7.92
N GLU A 159 13.04 -16.11 -7.49
CA GLU A 159 11.68 -16.38 -7.95
C GLU A 159 10.59 -16.16 -6.88
N SER A 160 10.90 -15.62 -5.71
CA SER A 160 9.95 -15.42 -4.61
C SER A 160 9.49 -13.96 -4.47
N ILE A 161 8.28 -13.76 -3.95
CA ILE A 161 7.66 -12.47 -3.68
C ILE A 161 7.27 -12.39 -2.20
N LEU A 162 7.78 -11.38 -1.50
CA LEU A 162 7.34 -11.02 -0.16
C LEU A 162 6.03 -10.24 -0.25
N ILE A 163 5.01 -10.68 0.49
CA ILE A 163 3.73 -10.00 0.61
C ILE A 163 3.54 -9.59 2.05
N GLN A 164 3.26 -8.30 2.28
CA GLN A 164 2.85 -7.77 3.57
C GLN A 164 1.37 -7.41 3.49
N PHE A 165 0.56 -8.07 4.32
CA PHE A 165 -0.84 -7.70 4.52
C PHE A 165 -0.93 -6.71 5.65
N LYS A 166 -1.52 -5.54 5.38
CA LYS A 166 -1.77 -4.49 6.36
C LYS A 166 -3.27 -4.21 6.42
N VAL A 167 -3.88 -4.47 7.57
CA VAL A 167 -5.32 -4.32 7.78
C VAL A 167 -5.56 -3.31 8.88
N PHE A 168 -6.45 -2.35 8.60
CA PHE A 168 -6.92 -1.40 9.60
C PHE A 168 -8.21 -1.94 10.24
N CYS A 169 -8.15 -2.31 11.52
CA CYS A 169 -9.27 -2.88 12.25
C CYS A 169 -9.28 -2.34 13.69
N PRO A 170 -9.98 -1.21 13.92
CA PRO A 170 -10.01 -0.53 15.22
C PRO A 170 -10.97 -1.18 16.22
N ASN A 171 -12.01 -1.84 15.74
CA ASN A 171 -13.06 -2.40 16.56
C ASN A 171 -13.01 -3.92 16.51
N ILE A 172 -12.21 -4.49 17.40
CA ILE A 172 -12.05 -5.93 17.55
C ILE A 172 -12.38 -6.35 18.97
N GLU A 173 -13.18 -7.40 19.10
CA GLU A 173 -13.57 -7.91 20.41
C GLU A 173 -12.36 -8.53 21.13
N LYS A 174 -12.42 -8.53 22.46
CA LYS A 174 -11.38 -9.18 23.25
C LYS A 174 -11.25 -10.65 22.84
N ASP A 175 -10.02 -11.15 22.79
CA ASP A 175 -9.69 -12.55 22.48
C ASP A 175 -10.04 -12.98 21.04
N THR A 176 -10.37 -12.05 20.14
CA THR A 176 -10.47 -12.33 18.70
C THR A 176 -9.13 -12.09 17.98
N SER A 177 -8.91 -12.81 16.88
CA SER A 177 -7.70 -12.75 16.07
C SER A 177 -8.08 -12.52 14.61
N ILE A 178 -7.28 -11.73 13.91
CA ILE A 178 -7.48 -11.47 12.48
C ILE A 178 -6.64 -12.44 11.67
N TYR A 179 -7.24 -13.00 10.63
CA TYR A 179 -6.58 -13.89 9.69
C TYR A 179 -6.83 -13.41 8.26
N VAL A 180 -5.82 -13.50 7.41
CA VAL A 180 -5.97 -13.43 5.95
C VAL A 180 -6.07 -14.85 5.41
N ILE A 181 -7.15 -15.12 4.68
CA ILE A 181 -7.39 -16.39 4.01
C ILE A 181 -7.39 -16.19 2.49
N GLY A 182 -7.03 -17.23 1.74
CA GLY A 182 -6.97 -17.14 0.28
C GLY A 182 -6.64 -18.47 -0.38
N SER A 183 -6.50 -18.46 -1.70
CA SER A 183 -6.29 -19.66 -2.52
C SER A 183 -4.93 -20.33 -2.32
N ASN A 184 -3.91 -19.57 -1.91
CA ASN A 184 -2.56 -20.09 -1.71
C ASN A 184 -2.46 -20.89 -0.41
N THR A 185 -1.53 -21.86 -0.37
CA THR A 185 -1.27 -22.69 0.82
C THR A 185 -0.84 -21.87 2.03
N LYS A 186 -0.07 -20.79 1.84
CA LYS A 186 0.30 -19.84 2.90
C LYS A 186 -0.87 -19.03 3.44
N LEU A 187 -1.99 -18.99 2.71
CA LEU A 187 -3.24 -18.32 3.10
C LEU A 187 -4.34 -19.34 3.43
N GLY A 188 -3.99 -20.61 3.63
CA GLY A 188 -4.89 -21.63 4.15
C GLY A 188 -5.90 -22.22 3.16
N GLN A 189 -5.81 -21.92 1.85
CA GLN A 189 -6.73 -22.46 0.83
C GLN A 189 -8.21 -22.28 1.21
N TRP A 190 -8.58 -21.06 1.62
CA TRP A 190 -9.91 -20.67 2.08
C TRP A 190 -10.36 -21.30 3.41
N LYS A 191 -9.44 -21.90 4.17
CA LYS A 191 -9.69 -22.47 5.50
C LYS A 191 -9.07 -21.60 6.59
N VAL A 192 -9.88 -21.18 7.56
CA VAL A 192 -9.46 -20.25 8.63
C VAL A 192 -8.40 -20.86 9.53
N GLU A 193 -8.47 -22.16 9.80
CA GLU A 193 -7.51 -22.89 10.64
C GLU A 193 -6.07 -22.82 10.11
N ASN A 194 -5.92 -22.62 8.80
CA ASN A 194 -4.62 -22.52 8.12
C ASN A 194 -4.36 -21.10 7.59
N GLY A 195 -5.19 -20.13 7.96
CA GLY A 195 -5.06 -18.74 7.52
C GLY A 195 -3.79 -18.10 8.06
N LEU A 196 -3.34 -17.04 7.39
CA LEU A 196 -2.23 -16.22 7.84
C LEU A 196 -2.70 -15.33 9.00
N LYS A 197 -2.25 -15.62 10.23
CA LYS A 197 -2.61 -14.84 11.42
C LYS A 197 -1.92 -13.48 11.41
N LEU A 198 -2.67 -12.41 11.66
CA LEU A 198 -2.13 -11.05 11.79
C LEU A 198 -1.80 -10.72 13.24
N SER A 199 -0.72 -9.96 13.40
CA SER A 199 -0.26 -9.42 14.68
C SER A 199 -0.62 -7.94 14.76
N TYR A 200 -1.08 -7.50 15.92
CA TYR A 200 -1.32 -6.10 16.15
C TYR A 200 0.00 -5.32 16.28
N VAL A 201 0.12 -4.18 15.59
CA VAL A 201 1.36 -3.38 15.55
C VAL A 201 1.21 -1.93 16.05
N GLY A 202 0.01 -1.51 16.47
CA GLY A 202 -0.26 -0.14 16.93
C GLY A 202 -1.26 0.59 16.06
N GLU A 203 -1.87 1.67 16.58
CA GLU A 203 -2.73 2.60 15.81
C GLU A 203 -3.83 1.90 14.99
N PHE A 204 -4.45 0.87 15.57
CA PHE A 204 -5.50 0.05 14.94
C PHE A 204 -5.04 -0.77 13.71
N VAL A 205 -3.74 -0.94 13.52
CA VAL A 205 -3.14 -1.67 12.40
C VAL A 205 -2.74 -3.09 12.82
N TRP A 206 -3.05 -4.02 11.94
CA TRP A 206 -2.71 -5.43 12.02
C TRP A 206 -1.86 -5.82 10.81
N LEU A 207 -0.80 -6.58 11.03
CA LEU A 207 0.19 -6.90 10.01
C LEU A 207 0.54 -8.39 10.00
N ALA A 208 0.71 -8.95 8.82
CA ALA A 208 1.34 -10.24 8.61
C ALA A 208 2.16 -10.22 7.32
N GLU A 209 3.21 -11.05 7.29
CA GLU A 209 4.06 -11.21 6.12
C GLU A 209 4.13 -12.67 5.72
N CYS A 210 4.16 -12.93 4.42
CA CYS A 210 4.45 -14.25 3.90
C CYS A 210 5.24 -14.15 2.59
N VAL A 211 6.03 -15.18 2.30
CA VAL A 211 6.77 -15.32 1.04
C VAL A 211 6.05 -16.35 0.18
N ILE A 212 5.75 -15.98 -1.05
CA ILE A 212 5.05 -16.81 -2.03
C ILE A 212 5.89 -16.89 -3.31
N GLN A 213 5.98 -18.07 -3.92
CA GLN A 213 6.70 -18.25 -5.17
C GLN A 213 5.96 -17.53 -6.31
N ARG A 214 6.71 -16.90 -7.22
CA ARG A 214 6.13 -16.18 -8.36
C ARG A 214 5.29 -17.10 -9.25
N SER A 215 5.63 -18.38 -9.32
CA SER A 215 4.86 -19.42 -10.02
C SER A 215 3.47 -19.69 -9.42
N ASP A 216 3.23 -19.34 -8.15
CA ASP A 216 1.93 -19.53 -7.49
C ASP A 216 0.93 -18.39 -7.77
N PHE A 217 1.35 -17.33 -8.49
CA PHE A 217 0.47 -16.22 -8.83
C PHE A 217 -0.37 -16.52 -10.09
N PRO A 218 -1.61 -16.00 -10.18
CA PRO A 218 -2.24 -15.07 -9.23
C PRO A 218 -2.82 -15.77 -8.01
N ILE A 219 -2.58 -15.19 -6.83
CA ILE A 219 -3.28 -15.58 -5.59
C ILE A 219 -4.61 -14.83 -5.49
N ARG A 220 -5.61 -15.47 -4.89
CA ARG A 220 -6.91 -14.85 -4.59
C ARG A 220 -7.11 -14.81 -3.08
N TYR A 221 -7.64 -13.71 -2.59
CA TYR A 221 -8.03 -13.51 -1.20
C TYR A 221 -9.20 -12.52 -1.19
N PRO A 222 -10.02 -12.48 -0.13
CA PRO A 222 -11.10 -11.51 -0.03
C PRO A 222 -10.55 -10.08 -0.03
N PHE A 223 -11.17 -9.22 -0.84
CA PHE A 223 -10.96 -7.78 -0.84
C PHE A 223 -12.01 -7.09 0.03
#